data_AF-A0A660XD62-F1
#
_entry.id   AF-A0A660XD62-F1
#
_cell.length_a   1.000
_cell.length_b   1.000
_cell.length_c   1.000
_cell.angle_alpha   90.00
_cell.angle_beta   90.00
_cell.angle_gamma   90.00
#
_symmetry.space_group_name_H-M   'P 1'
#
loop_
_entity.id
_entity.type
_entity.pdbx_description
1 polymer ?
#
loop_
_entity_poly.entity_id
_entity_poly.type
_entity_poly.pdbx_seq_one_letter_code
_entity_poly.pdbx_strand_id
1 'polypeptide(L)'
;MKIKIMLFWFLLFSGMVVSSLHAQMAGNPVGVRGQGEWTISALGMYMNQNLGSETAVSRRIFMKSNWGLTPWLDFYLLGGAVQLEMKTGKEGVIDYKDKYRFAYGVGLNVSFKPAQNSSFWIWGGVHGIRFPSYGYFMEDIYIGAAAYVQKFDMKYDWREIGGNLG
;
A
#
# COMPACT_ATOMS: atom_id res chain seq x y z
N MET A 1 -10.49 -32.24 2.14
CA MET A 1 -9.30 -31.41 2.44
C MET A 1 -8.30 -31.33 1.27
N LYS A 2 -7.99 -32.45 0.59
CA LYS A 2 -7.01 -32.51 -0.51
C LYS A 2 -7.30 -31.61 -1.72
N ILE A 3 -8.57 -31.43 -2.10
CA ILE A 3 -8.99 -30.61 -3.25
C ILE A 3 -8.64 -29.13 -3.06
N LYS A 4 -8.80 -28.59 -1.83
CA LYS A 4 -8.48 -27.18 -1.54
C LYS A 4 -6.98 -26.90 -1.64
N ILE A 5 -6.16 -27.87 -1.24
CA ILE A 5 -4.70 -27.78 -1.32
C ILE A 5 -4.25 -27.87 -2.79
N MET A 6 -4.82 -28.76 -3.60
CA MET A 6 -4.54 -28.82 -5.03
C MET A 6 -4.93 -27.54 -5.78
N LEU A 7 -6.10 -26.96 -5.47
CA LEU A 7 -6.54 -25.68 -6.06
C LEU A 7 -5.60 -24.52 -5.69
N PHE A 8 -5.12 -24.49 -4.44
CA PHE A 8 -4.14 -23.51 -3.99
C PHE A 8 -2.83 -23.61 -4.79
N TRP A 9 -2.27 -24.82 -4.92
CA TRP A 9 -1.04 -25.02 -5.70
C TRP A 9 -1.25 -24.78 -7.19
N PHE A 10 -2.39 -25.19 -7.76
CA PHE A 10 -2.70 -24.95 -9.16
C PHE A 10 -2.82 -23.44 -9.47
N LEU A 11 -3.46 -22.66 -8.60
CA LEU A 11 -3.50 -21.20 -8.71
C LEU A 11 -2.09 -20.59 -8.59
N LEU A 12 -1.28 -21.08 -7.64
CA LEU A 12 0.08 -20.60 -7.41
C LEU A 12 1.00 -20.87 -8.63
N PHE A 13 0.91 -22.07 -9.22
CA PHE A 13 1.69 -22.47 -10.39
C PHE A 13 1.18 -21.83 -11.69
N SER A 14 -0.14 -21.68 -11.87
CA SER A 14 -0.70 -21.01 -13.05
C SER A 14 -0.34 -19.52 -13.12
N GLY A 15 -0.15 -18.86 -11.96
CA GLY A 15 0.39 -17.50 -11.89
C GLY A 15 1.86 -17.36 -12.31
N MET A 16 2.63 -18.46 -12.34
CA MET A 16 4.03 -18.47 -12.77
C MET A 16 4.22 -18.71 -14.28
N VAL A 17 3.17 -19.09 -15.02
CA VAL A 17 3.26 -19.51 -16.44
C VAL A 17 2.85 -18.38 -17.42
N VAL A 18 2.53 -17.18 -16.93
CA VAL A 18 2.21 -16.03 -17.79
C VAL A 18 3.51 -15.37 -18.28
N SER A 19 3.96 -15.86 -19.45
CA SER A 19 4.72 -15.19 -20.53
C SER A 19 5.87 -14.22 -20.18
N SER A 20 7.03 -14.51 -20.80
CA SER A 20 8.28 -13.76 -20.84
C SER A 20 8.19 -12.27 -20.42
N LEU A 21 8.75 -11.99 -19.25
CA LEU A 21 9.01 -10.66 -18.73
C LEU A 21 9.89 -9.86 -19.70
N HIS A 22 9.27 -9.16 -20.66
CA HIS A 22 9.92 -8.01 -21.28
C HIS A 22 10.01 -6.94 -20.20
N ALA A 23 11.24 -6.63 -19.77
CA ALA A 23 11.67 -5.57 -18.86
C ALA A 23 10.54 -4.99 -18.00
N GLN A 24 10.30 -5.60 -16.85
CA GLN A 24 9.30 -5.12 -15.89
C GLN A 24 9.86 -3.95 -15.08
N MET A 25 8.99 -2.95 -14.84
CA MET A 25 9.32 -1.82 -13.98
C MET A 25 9.51 -2.32 -12.55
N ALA A 26 10.73 -2.20 -12.04
CA ALA A 26 10.96 -2.32 -10.61
C ALA A 26 10.14 -1.23 -9.90
N GLY A 27 9.11 -1.62 -9.14
CA GLY A 27 8.32 -0.69 -8.31
C GLY A 27 6.82 -0.59 -8.61
N ASN A 28 6.30 -1.20 -9.68
CA ASN A 28 4.86 -1.28 -9.93
C ASN A 28 4.49 -2.62 -10.59
N PRO A 29 3.91 -3.58 -9.85
CA PRO A 29 3.62 -4.89 -10.41
C PRO A 29 2.56 -4.79 -11.53
N VAL A 30 2.86 -5.46 -12.65
CA VAL A 30 2.03 -5.69 -13.85
C VAL A 30 1.09 -4.53 -14.21
N GLY A 31 1.63 -3.51 -14.89
CA GLY A 31 0.84 -2.51 -15.62
C GLY A 31 0.08 -3.09 -16.80
N VAL A 32 -0.97 -2.42 -17.23
CA VAL A 32 -1.66 -2.74 -18.48
C VAL A 32 -0.81 -2.20 -19.63
N ARG A 33 -0.74 -2.91 -20.76
CA ARG A 33 0.07 -2.52 -21.93
C ARG A 33 -0.76 -2.10 -23.13
N GLY A 34 -2.08 -2.29 -23.07
CA GLY A 34 -3.02 -1.98 -24.14
C GLY A 34 -4.36 -1.48 -23.63
N GLN A 35 -5.02 -0.66 -24.45
CA GLN A 35 -6.38 -0.24 -24.20
C GLN A 35 -7.30 -1.45 -24.05
N GLY A 36 -8.07 -1.48 -22.97
CA GLY A 36 -9.02 -2.56 -22.69
C GLY A 36 -8.40 -3.78 -22.00
N GLU A 37 -7.08 -3.85 -21.79
CA GLU A 37 -6.53 -4.94 -20.98
C GLU A 37 -6.79 -4.69 -19.49
N TRP A 38 -6.86 -5.79 -18.76
CA TRP A 38 -7.13 -5.79 -17.33
C TRP A 38 -6.14 -6.72 -16.62
N THR A 39 -5.57 -6.24 -15.53
CA THR A 39 -4.60 -7.01 -14.75
C THR A 39 -4.93 -6.92 -13.27
N ILE A 40 -4.73 -8.03 -12.55
CA ILE A 40 -4.72 -8.05 -11.09
C ILE A 40 -3.30 -8.39 -10.64
N SER A 41 -2.79 -7.65 -9.67
CA SER A 41 -1.52 -7.94 -9.01
C SER A 41 -1.61 -7.78 -7.50
N ALA A 42 -0.70 -8.44 -6.78
CA ALA A 42 -0.49 -8.20 -5.36
C ALA A 42 0.68 -7.24 -5.16
N LEU A 43 0.53 -6.30 -4.23
CA LEU A 43 1.50 -5.26 -3.90
C LEU A 43 1.74 -5.25 -2.39
N GLY A 44 2.98 -5.56 -1.98
CA GLY A 44 3.45 -5.37 -0.61
C GLY A 44 4.26 -4.08 -0.50
N MET A 45 3.98 -3.25 0.50
CA MET A 45 4.75 -2.02 0.75
C MET A 45 5.11 -1.89 2.23
N TYR A 46 6.34 -1.46 2.48
CA TYR A 46 6.82 -0.99 3.78
C TYR A 46 7.26 0.46 3.62
N MET A 47 6.68 1.35 4.40
CA MET A 47 6.99 2.78 4.38
C MET A 47 7.40 3.21 5.79
N ASN A 48 8.50 3.94 5.89
CA ASN A 48 8.95 4.55 7.13
C ASN A 48 9.14 6.05 6.86
N GLN A 49 8.27 6.87 7.41
CA GLN A 49 8.20 8.30 7.12
C GLN A 49 8.33 9.11 8.42
N ASN A 50 9.15 10.15 8.39
CA ASN A 50 9.20 11.10 9.50
C ASN A 50 8.16 12.21 9.27
N LEU A 51 7.26 12.38 10.23
CA LEU A 51 6.20 13.40 10.27
C LEU A 51 6.50 14.34 11.43
N GLY A 52 7.27 15.40 11.16
CA GLY A 52 7.75 16.31 12.20
C GLY A 52 8.68 15.58 13.19
N SER A 53 8.28 15.48 14.45
CA SER A 53 9.00 14.78 15.52
C SER A 53 8.61 13.31 15.69
N GLU A 54 7.72 12.79 14.84
CA GLU A 54 7.18 11.44 14.94
C GLU A 54 7.62 10.60 13.73
N THR A 55 7.71 9.29 13.92
CA THR A 55 8.02 8.35 12.84
C THR A 55 6.81 7.46 12.57
N ALA A 56 6.22 7.56 11.40
CA ALA A 56 5.13 6.73 10.91
C ALA A 56 5.67 5.52 10.14
N VAL A 57 5.45 4.33 10.66
CA VAL A 57 5.76 3.06 10.01
C VAL A 57 4.48 2.46 9.47
N SER A 58 4.39 2.25 8.15
CA SER A 58 3.23 1.66 7.49
C SER A 58 3.60 0.36 6.78
N ARG A 59 2.85 -0.70 7.06
CA ARG A 59 2.99 -2.03 6.43
C ARG A 59 1.71 -2.34 5.66
N ARG A 60 1.81 -2.59 4.36
CA ARG A 60 0.65 -2.65 3.46
C ARG A 60 0.70 -3.89 2.58
N ILE A 61 -0.46 -4.50 2.40
CA ILE A 61 -0.68 -5.60 1.45
C ILE A 61 -1.94 -5.25 0.67
N PHE A 62 -1.77 -4.91 -0.61
CA PHE A 62 -2.86 -4.55 -1.51
C PHE A 62 -3.01 -5.58 -2.63
N MET A 63 -4.25 -5.81 -3.03
CA MET A 63 -4.57 -6.23 -4.38
C MET A 63 -4.80 -4.98 -5.21
N LYS A 64 -4.15 -4.93 -6.37
CA LYS A 64 -4.24 -3.85 -7.34
C LYS A 64 -4.91 -4.39 -8.60
N SER A 65 -6.03 -3.79 -9.00
CA SER A 65 -6.73 -4.09 -10.25
C SER A 65 -6.53 -2.92 -11.21
N ASN A 66 -5.78 -3.12 -12.29
CA ASN A 66 -5.55 -2.09 -13.31
C ASN A 66 -6.45 -2.34 -14.53
N TRP A 67 -6.87 -1.25 -15.16
CA TRP A 67 -7.58 -1.24 -16.43
C TRP A 67 -6.96 -0.18 -17.35
N GLY A 68 -6.52 -0.60 -18.54
CA GLY A 68 -5.99 0.31 -19.57
C GLY A 68 -7.09 1.10 -20.24
N LEU A 69 -7.13 2.41 -19.99
CA LEU A 69 -8.08 3.31 -20.62
C LEU A 69 -7.61 3.69 -22.02
N THR A 70 -6.31 3.90 -22.18
CA THR A 70 -5.63 4.19 -23.45
C THR A 70 -4.29 3.45 -23.48
N PRO A 71 -3.55 3.44 -24.61
CA PRO A 71 -2.19 2.87 -24.65
C PRO A 71 -1.15 3.55 -23.74
N TRP A 72 -1.49 4.68 -23.12
CA TRP A 72 -0.58 5.47 -22.29
C TRP A 72 -1.18 5.87 -20.94
N LEU A 73 -2.44 5.51 -20.65
CA LEU A 73 -3.14 5.83 -19.42
C LEU A 73 -3.85 4.60 -18.87
N ASP A 74 -3.50 4.26 -17.64
CA ASP A 74 -4.13 3.20 -16.86
C ASP A 74 -4.87 3.79 -15.67
N PHE A 75 -6.05 3.26 -15.39
CA PHE A 75 -6.74 3.44 -14.12
C PHE A 75 -6.54 2.21 -13.24
N TYR A 76 -6.43 2.40 -11.93
CA TYR A 76 -6.36 1.28 -11.02
C TYR A 76 -7.10 1.48 -9.71
N LEU A 77 -7.59 0.36 -9.18
CA LEU A 77 -8.20 0.23 -7.87
C LEU A 77 -7.25 -0.51 -6.94
N LEU A 78 -7.21 -0.09 -5.68
CA LEU A 78 -6.48 -0.74 -4.60
C LEU A 78 -7.47 -1.19 -3.54
N GLY A 79 -7.29 -2.42 -3.06
CA GLY A 79 -8.05 -2.96 -1.93
C GLY A 79 -7.19 -3.94 -1.15
N GLY A 80 -7.14 -3.81 0.17
CA GLY A 80 -6.24 -4.63 0.97
C GLY A 80 -6.19 -4.28 2.44
N ALA A 81 -5.05 -4.59 3.06
CA ALA A 81 -4.84 -4.41 4.48
C ALA A 81 -3.62 -3.51 4.75
N VAL A 82 -3.79 -2.54 5.65
CA VAL A 82 -2.74 -1.62 6.10
C VAL A 82 -2.62 -1.69 7.61
N GLN A 83 -1.40 -1.73 8.10
CA GLN A 83 -1.06 -1.46 9.49
C GLN A 83 -0.30 -0.13 9.54
N LEU A 84 -0.69 0.74 10.47
CA LEU A 84 0.01 1.98 10.76
C LEU A 84 0.51 1.95 12.21
N GLU A 85 1.79 2.27 12.41
CA GLU A 85 2.46 2.34 13.69
C GLU A 85 3.08 3.72 13.80
N MET A 86 2.70 4.50 14.82
CA MET A 86 3.22 5.85 15.06
C MET A 86 4.20 5.77 16.23
N LYS A 87 5.47 6.05 15.98
CA LYS A 87 6.51 6.13 17.00
C LYS A 87 6.71 7.58 17.37
N THR A 88 6.18 7.95 18.52
CA THR A 88 6.33 9.27 19.14
C THR A 88 7.57 9.26 20.01
N GLY A 89 8.60 10.03 19.68
CA GLY A 89 9.83 10.13 20.48
C GLY A 89 9.68 10.92 21.78
N LYS A 90 8.46 11.10 22.30
CA LYS A 90 8.18 11.87 23.51
C LYS A 90 8.10 10.94 24.73
N GLU A 91 8.82 11.29 25.78
CA GLU A 91 8.67 10.68 27.11
C GLU A 91 7.22 10.81 27.55
N GLY A 92 6.46 9.70 27.56
CA GLY A 92 5.06 9.65 27.98
C GLY A 92 4.07 9.10 26.95
N VAL A 93 4.46 8.94 25.68
CA VAL A 93 3.59 8.29 24.67
C VAL A 93 4.18 6.92 24.32
N ILE A 94 3.68 5.88 25.00
CA ILE A 94 4.13 4.51 24.81
C ILE A 94 3.30 3.86 23.69
N ASP A 95 3.94 3.68 22.53
CA ASP A 95 3.58 2.80 21.42
C ASP A 95 2.14 2.84 20.87
N TYR A 96 1.94 3.58 19.79
CA TYR A 96 0.77 3.44 18.91
C TYR A 96 0.84 2.13 18.14
N LYS A 97 0.05 1.13 18.56
CA LYS A 97 -0.01 -0.18 17.89
C LYS A 97 -1.38 -0.41 17.26
N ASP A 98 -1.58 0.07 16.02
CA ASP A 98 -2.75 -0.36 15.24
C ASP A 98 -2.55 -1.79 14.69
N LYS A 99 -3.66 -2.48 14.47
CA LYS A 99 -3.73 -3.77 13.78
C LYS A 99 -3.89 -3.53 12.28
N TYR A 100 -3.82 -4.60 11.49
CA TYR A 100 -4.18 -4.52 10.08
C TYR A 100 -5.66 -4.13 9.91
N ARG A 101 -5.89 -3.09 9.12
CA ARG A 101 -7.20 -2.54 8.77
C ARG A 101 -7.43 -2.60 7.28
N PHE A 102 -8.69 -2.75 6.89
CA PHE A 102 -9.05 -2.66 5.49
C PHE A 102 -8.75 -1.26 4.96
N ALA A 103 -8.10 -1.21 3.82
CA ALA A 103 -7.73 0.00 3.12
C ALA A 103 -8.14 -0.11 1.66
N TYR A 104 -8.54 1.01 1.08
CA TYR A 104 -8.93 1.09 -0.31
C TYR A 104 -8.40 2.36 -0.94
N GLY A 105 -8.26 2.35 -2.26
CA GLY A 105 -7.71 3.48 -2.97
C GLY A 105 -7.93 3.37 -4.47
N VAL A 106 -7.60 4.46 -5.15
CA VAL A 106 -7.64 4.55 -6.60
C VAL A 106 -6.41 5.29 -7.08
N GLY A 107 -6.04 5.09 -8.34
CA GLY A 107 -4.99 5.89 -8.93
C GLY A 107 -5.00 5.83 -10.45
N LEU A 108 -4.15 6.67 -11.01
CA LEU A 108 -3.90 6.78 -12.44
C LEU A 108 -2.42 6.61 -12.68
N ASN A 109 -2.06 5.90 -13.74
CA ASN A 109 -0.69 5.80 -14.22
C ASN A 109 -0.64 6.26 -15.67
N VAL A 110 0.36 7.08 -15.98
CA VAL A 110 0.69 7.49 -17.35
C VAL A 110 2.01 6.86 -17.73
N SER A 111 2.08 6.27 -18.91
CA SER A 111 3.31 5.72 -19.48
C SER A 111 3.50 6.25 -20.89
N PHE A 112 4.67 6.81 -21.17
CA PHE A 112 5.00 7.31 -22.49
C PHE A 112 6.31 6.74 -23.00
N LYS A 113 6.37 6.55 -24.32
CA LYS A 113 7.56 6.09 -25.03
C LYS A 113 8.22 7.31 -25.68
N PRO A 114 9.43 7.75 -25.26
CA PRO A 114 10.03 8.99 -25.75
C PRO A 114 10.31 8.99 -27.27
N ALA A 115 10.56 7.82 -27.83
CA ALA A 115 10.73 7.62 -29.27
C ALA A 115 10.16 6.27 -29.69
N GLN A 116 9.64 6.17 -30.92
CA GLN A 116 9.01 4.93 -31.43
C GLN A 116 9.93 3.71 -31.35
N ASN A 117 11.24 3.89 -31.49
CA ASN A 117 12.25 2.82 -31.39
C ASN A 117 12.99 2.76 -30.05
N SER A 118 12.63 3.59 -29.07
CA SER A 118 13.23 3.55 -27.74
C SER A 118 12.88 2.22 -27.04
N SER A 119 13.84 1.57 -26.40
CA SER A 119 13.55 0.48 -25.46
C SER A 119 13.09 1.00 -24.09
N PHE A 120 13.31 2.29 -23.82
CA PHE A 120 12.98 2.96 -22.58
C PHE A 120 11.56 3.52 -22.59
N TRP A 121 10.90 3.40 -21.45
CA TRP A 121 9.60 3.98 -21.15
C TRP A 121 9.76 4.89 -19.94
N ILE A 122 9.13 6.05 -20.00
CA ILE A 122 9.01 6.94 -18.85
C ILE A 122 7.60 6.82 -18.35
N TRP A 123 7.44 6.82 -17.04
CA TRP A 123 6.15 6.60 -16.42
C TRP A 123 6.00 7.41 -15.16
N GLY A 124 4.74 7.69 -14.84
CA GLY A 124 4.36 8.42 -13.64
C GLY A 124 2.99 8.00 -13.17
N GLY A 125 2.72 8.17 -11.90
CA GLY A 125 1.45 7.80 -11.31
C GLY A 125 1.10 8.68 -10.13
N VAL A 126 -0.20 8.78 -9.89
CA VAL A 126 -0.77 9.34 -8.67
C VAL A 126 -1.78 8.38 -8.09
N HIS A 127 -1.82 8.27 -6.77
CA HIS A 127 -2.82 7.51 -6.05
C HIS A 127 -3.37 8.27 -4.86
N GLY A 128 -4.62 7.95 -4.54
CA GLY A 128 -5.25 8.27 -3.26
C GLY A 128 -5.60 6.98 -2.53
N ILE A 129 -5.23 6.88 -1.25
CA ILE A 129 -5.57 5.76 -0.38
C ILE A 129 -6.30 6.30 0.86
N ARG A 130 -7.34 5.59 1.29
CA ARG A 130 -8.08 5.88 2.50
C ARG A 130 -8.23 4.63 3.35
N PHE A 131 -8.04 4.79 4.66
CA PHE A 131 -8.31 3.74 5.63
C PHE A 131 -8.57 4.33 7.02
N PRO A 132 -9.47 3.73 7.82
CA PRO A 132 -9.59 4.08 9.21
C PRO A 132 -8.40 3.48 9.99
N SER A 133 -7.79 4.29 10.85
CA SER A 133 -6.71 3.89 11.74
C SER A 133 -7.16 4.03 13.18
N TYR A 134 -6.94 2.99 13.99
CA TYR A 134 -7.36 2.94 15.38
C TYR A 134 -6.16 2.64 16.25
N GLY A 135 -5.79 3.57 17.11
CA GLY A 135 -4.73 3.34 18.09
C GLY A 135 -5.22 3.62 19.48
N TYR A 136 -4.32 3.46 20.42
CA TYR A 136 -4.44 3.99 21.75
C TYR A 136 -3.03 4.37 22.21
N PHE A 137 -2.93 5.31 23.13
CA PHE A 137 -1.70 5.54 23.87
C PHE A 137 -1.98 5.43 25.37
N MET A 138 -0.93 5.08 26.10
CA MET A 138 -0.94 4.98 27.55
C MET A 138 -0.16 6.18 28.10
N GLU A 139 -0.75 6.91 29.03
CA GLU A 139 -0.12 8.05 29.72
C GLU A 139 -0.10 7.78 31.22
N ASP A 140 1.05 8.00 31.85
CA ASP A 140 1.19 7.91 33.29
C ASP A 140 0.76 9.22 33.95
N ILE A 141 -0.34 9.17 34.71
CA ILE A 141 -0.87 10.27 35.49
C ILE A 141 -0.49 10.07 36.95
N TYR A 142 0.20 11.05 37.53
CA TYR A 142 0.62 11.01 38.92
C TYR A 142 -0.42 11.70 39.81
N ILE A 143 -1.00 10.95 40.76
CA ILE A 143 -1.87 11.50 41.80
C ILE A 143 -1.16 11.28 43.14
N GLY A 144 -0.51 12.32 43.65
CA GLY A 144 0.41 12.22 44.78
C GLY A 144 1.72 11.52 44.37
N ALA A 145 2.12 10.48 45.10
CA ALA A 145 3.32 9.67 44.80
C ALA A 145 3.01 8.39 43.98
N ALA A 146 1.74 8.16 43.63
CA ALA A 146 1.32 6.98 42.88
C ALA A 146 1.12 7.31 41.39
N ALA A 147 1.68 6.47 40.52
CA ALA A 147 1.46 6.52 39.07
C ALA A 147 0.23 5.70 38.67
N TYR A 148 -0.65 6.27 37.86
CA TYR A 148 -1.80 5.62 37.27
C TYR A 148 -1.67 5.63 35.76
N VAL A 149 -1.84 4.48 35.11
CA VAL A 149 -1.76 4.41 33.65
C VAL A 149 -3.15 4.64 33.07
N GLN A 150 -3.36 5.76 32.38
CA GLN A 150 -4.59 6.03 31.65
C GLN A 150 -4.46 5.65 30.17
N LYS A 151 -5.46 4.95 29.65
CA LYS A 151 -5.55 4.58 28.23
C LYS A 151 -6.44 5.58 27.48
N PHE A 152 -5.90 6.17 26.42
CA PHE A 152 -6.63 7.06 25.52
C PHE A 152 -6.79 6.40 24.16
N ASP A 153 -8.03 6.10 23.76
CA ASP A 153 -8.32 5.54 22.44
C ASP A 153 -8.36 6.65 21.37
N MET A 154 -7.67 6.42 20.25
CA MET A 154 -7.57 7.35 19.13
C MET A 154 -8.17 6.75 17.87
N LYS A 155 -9.00 7.52 17.19
CA LYS A 155 -9.60 7.14 15.91
C LYS A 155 -9.26 8.19 14.86
N TYR A 156 -8.61 7.75 13.79
CA TYR A 156 -8.24 8.59 12.66
C TYR A 156 -8.86 8.05 11.36
N ASP A 157 -9.26 8.97 10.49
CA ASP A 157 -9.58 8.66 9.09
C ASP A 157 -8.36 9.04 8.24
N TRP A 158 -7.47 8.07 8.00
CA TRP A 158 -6.23 8.32 7.27
C TRP A 158 -6.52 8.50 5.78
N ARG A 159 -5.96 9.55 5.20
CA ARG A 159 -6.07 9.89 3.78
C ARG A 159 -4.68 10.22 3.27
N GLU A 160 -4.24 9.48 2.27
CA GLU A 160 -2.92 9.64 1.68
C GLU A 160 -3.07 9.92 0.20
N ILE A 161 -2.32 10.91 -0.28
CA ILE A 161 -2.11 11.17 -1.69
C ILE A 161 -0.62 11.00 -1.95
N GLY A 162 -0.28 10.12 -2.89
CA GLY A 162 1.09 9.81 -3.24
C GLY A 162 1.28 9.84 -4.74
N GLY A 163 2.51 10.08 -5.17
CA GLY A 163 2.89 10.02 -6.56
C GLY A 163 4.25 9.35 -6.73
N ASN A 164 4.45 8.75 -7.88
CA ASN A 164 5.71 8.12 -8.26
C ASN A 164 6.05 8.45 -9.71
N LEU A 165 7.35 8.53 -9.99
CA LEU A 165 7.93 8.81 -11.30
C LEU A 165 9.10 7.86 -11.52
N GLY A 166 9.32 7.42 -12.77
CA GLY A 166 10.47 6.59 -13.14
C GLY A 166 10.59 6.32 -14.62
#